data_AF-A0A2G8JMQ9-F1
#
_entry.id   AF-A0A2G8JMQ9-F1
#
_cell.length_a   1.000
_cell.length_b   1.000
_cell.length_c   1.000
_cell.angle_alpha   90.00
_cell.angle_beta   90.00
_cell.angle_gamma   90.00
#
_symmetry.space_group_name_H-M   'P 1'
#
loop_
_entity.id
_entity.type
_entity.pdbx_description
1 polymer ?
#
loop_
_entity_poly.entity_id
_entity_poly.type
_entity_poly.pdbx_seq_one_letter_code
_entity_poly.pdbx_strand_id
1 'polypeptide(L)'
;MISSEKVANVSGLKDKTFLNTFWSLAEDELDNRVKGGSTLVNILIEQQRIHEKGDVSEKLSPAVKYALKRLVRGLASPRQSARQGFASTLTEVLDRIRAIHLTDVFELMDLELDIESKTIEARELIFGNIFAYHAIIQTQRITREKGSIVNRVVREMKKLSKQKSYLHDISYLALIDLVKKIPENVFSKHVWPDVKSEFRGWDQSKPNAVALLSVCRERFPKTVAAQYVEEKFGHQDIFHKENFKEIQKLFVDAAVHNLNCSCL
;
A
#
# COMPACT_ATOMS: atom_id res chain seq x y z
N MET A 1 15.55 13.93 -25.08
CA MET A 1 15.50 15.18 -24.27
C MET A 1 14.31 15.99 -24.74
N ILE A 2 13.17 15.92 -24.03
CA ILE A 2 12.04 16.81 -24.26
C ILE A 2 12.23 17.95 -23.26
N SER A 3 12.56 19.13 -23.78
CA SER A 3 12.83 20.35 -23.00
C SER A 3 11.68 20.65 -22.03
N SER A 4 12.06 21.04 -20.82
CA SER A 4 11.23 21.52 -19.70
C SER A 4 10.33 22.71 -20.04
N GLU A 5 10.41 23.27 -21.24
CA GLU A 5 9.66 24.47 -21.66
C GLU A 5 8.29 24.19 -22.29
N LYS A 6 7.96 22.95 -22.69
CA LYS A 6 6.64 22.65 -23.32
C LYS A 6 5.52 22.22 -22.37
N VAL A 7 5.75 22.22 -21.06
CA VAL A 7 4.71 21.91 -20.04
C VAL A 7 4.03 23.20 -19.50
N ALA A 8 4.43 24.38 -19.99
CA ALA A 8 4.18 25.65 -19.32
C ALA A 8 2.85 26.35 -19.61
N ASN A 9 1.91 25.76 -20.36
CA ASN A 9 0.66 26.44 -20.74
C ASN A 9 -0.62 25.67 -20.41
N VAL A 10 -0.69 25.14 -19.18
CA VAL A 10 -1.95 24.70 -18.57
C VAL A 10 -2.27 25.68 -17.45
N SER A 11 -3.33 26.46 -17.60
CA SER A 11 -3.71 27.60 -16.77
C SER A 11 -3.95 27.29 -15.28
N GLY A 12 -3.96 26.02 -14.85
CA GLY A 12 -4.10 25.61 -13.44
C GLY A 12 -2.78 25.33 -12.69
N LEU A 13 -1.66 25.05 -13.37
CA LEU A 13 -0.41 24.63 -12.70
C LEU A 13 0.37 25.78 -12.03
N LYS A 14 0.02 27.03 -12.33
CA LYS A 14 0.61 28.24 -11.72
C LYS A 14 -0.20 28.78 -10.54
N ASP A 15 -1.29 28.13 -10.16
CA ASP A 15 -2.08 28.53 -9.00
C ASP A 15 -1.26 28.29 -7.71
N LYS A 16 -0.94 29.37 -7.01
CA LYS A 16 -0.22 29.32 -5.73
C LYS A 16 -0.97 28.47 -4.71
N THR A 17 -2.30 28.47 -4.76
CA THR A 17 -3.14 27.68 -3.85
C THR A 17 -2.91 26.19 -4.07
N PHE A 18 -2.95 25.73 -5.32
CA PHE A 18 -2.66 24.35 -5.70
C PHE A 18 -1.24 23.91 -5.30
N LEU A 19 -0.23 24.75 -5.49
CA LEU A 19 1.14 24.39 -5.10
C LEU A 19 1.32 24.39 -3.58
N ASN A 20 0.63 25.27 -2.86
CA ASN A 20 0.68 25.38 -1.41
C ASN A 20 0.14 24.14 -0.70
N THR A 21 -0.83 23.43 -1.28
CA THR A 21 -1.35 22.21 -0.64
C THR A 21 -0.27 21.17 -0.41
N PHE A 22 0.73 21.04 -1.30
CA PHE A 22 1.83 20.07 -1.13
C PHE A 22 2.74 20.40 0.04
N TRP A 23 2.91 21.69 0.36
CA TRP A 23 3.62 22.10 1.58
C TRP A 23 2.80 21.75 2.81
N SER A 24 1.49 21.99 2.78
CA SER A 24 0.58 21.60 3.86
C SER A 24 0.58 20.10 4.13
N LEU A 25 0.77 19.23 3.12
CA LEU A 25 0.90 17.78 3.31
C LEU A 25 2.13 17.37 4.12
N ALA A 26 3.17 18.22 4.12
CA ALA A 26 4.42 17.98 4.82
C ALA A 26 4.49 18.67 6.19
N GLU A 27 3.43 19.36 6.62
CA GLU A 27 3.36 20.00 7.94
C GLU A 27 3.32 18.95 9.07
N ASP A 28 3.82 19.31 10.25
CA ASP A 28 3.85 18.41 11.41
C ASP A 28 2.52 18.37 12.17
N GLU A 29 1.70 19.41 12.03
CA GLU A 29 0.33 19.46 12.57
C GLU A 29 -0.66 18.66 11.72
N LEU A 30 -1.42 17.77 12.35
CA LEU A 30 -2.39 16.91 11.67
C LEU A 30 -3.46 17.73 10.94
N ASP A 31 -4.00 18.76 11.58
CA ASP A 31 -5.06 19.61 11.01
C ASP A 31 -4.60 20.31 9.74
N ASN A 32 -3.35 20.75 9.67
CA ASN A 32 -2.78 21.39 8.49
C ASN A 32 -2.66 20.39 7.35
N ARG A 33 -2.21 19.16 7.64
CA ARG A 33 -2.16 18.08 6.63
C ARG A 33 -3.54 17.73 6.10
N VAL A 34 -4.53 17.58 6.99
CA VAL A 34 -5.91 17.23 6.61
C VAL A 34 -6.54 18.33 5.75
N LYS A 35 -6.41 19.60 6.16
CA LYS A 35 -6.90 20.75 5.38
C LYS A 35 -6.22 20.84 4.00
N GLY A 36 -4.89 20.68 3.97
CA GLY A 36 -4.11 20.66 2.73
C GLY A 36 -4.53 19.55 1.77
N GLY A 37 -4.67 18.33 2.29
CA GLY A 37 -5.08 17.16 1.51
C GLY A 37 -6.50 17.29 0.97
N SER A 38 -7.46 17.69 1.81
CA SER A 38 -8.85 17.92 1.38
C SER A 38 -8.93 18.99 0.28
N THR A 39 -8.18 20.09 0.44
CA THR A 39 -8.11 21.16 -0.56
C THR A 39 -7.55 20.63 -1.89
N LEU A 40 -6.43 19.88 -1.85
CA LEU A 40 -5.84 19.29 -3.04
C LEU A 40 -6.81 18.34 -3.75
N VAL A 41 -7.46 17.43 -3.01
CA VAL A 41 -8.41 16.47 -3.57
C VAL A 41 -9.56 17.20 -4.29
N ASN A 42 -10.12 18.23 -3.67
CA ASN A 42 -11.22 19.01 -4.27
C ASN A 42 -10.77 19.73 -5.55
N ILE A 43 -9.59 20.36 -5.54
CA ILE A 43 -9.01 20.97 -6.74
C ILE A 43 -8.86 19.93 -7.86
N LEU A 44 -8.30 18.76 -7.54
CA LEU A 44 -8.04 17.72 -8.54
C LEU A 44 -9.31 17.11 -9.12
N ILE A 45 -10.34 16.88 -8.30
CA ILE A 45 -11.65 16.41 -8.77
C ILE A 45 -12.24 17.42 -9.75
N GLU A 46 -12.22 18.71 -9.41
CA GLU A 46 -12.79 19.74 -10.27
C GLU A 46 -11.99 19.90 -11.58
N GLN A 47 -10.66 19.91 -11.50
CA GLN A 47 -9.81 19.97 -12.69
C GLN A 47 -10.00 18.75 -13.60
N GLN A 48 -10.15 17.55 -13.03
CA GLN A 48 -10.47 16.35 -13.81
C GLN A 48 -11.85 16.47 -14.47
N ARG A 49 -12.86 16.93 -13.74
CA ARG A 49 -14.23 17.08 -14.24
C ARG A 49 -14.32 18.10 -15.38
N ILE A 50 -13.56 19.20 -15.31
CA ILE A 50 -13.46 20.19 -16.40
C ILE A 50 -12.77 19.57 -17.60
N HIS A 51 -11.66 18.85 -17.37
CA HIS A 51 -10.88 18.20 -18.42
C HIS A 51 -11.71 17.16 -19.20
N GLU A 52 -12.48 16.33 -18.51
CA GLU A 52 -13.36 15.32 -19.14
C GLU A 52 -14.52 15.90 -19.95
N LYS A 53 -14.89 17.17 -19.70
CA LYS A 53 -15.88 17.89 -20.52
C LYS A 53 -15.26 18.54 -21.75
N GLY A 54 -13.94 18.73 -21.77
CA GLY A 54 -13.22 19.19 -22.95
C GLY A 54 -13.06 18.03 -23.94
N ASP A 55 -13.05 18.34 -25.22
CA ASP A 55 -12.69 17.36 -26.26
C ASP A 55 -11.16 17.16 -26.26
N VAL A 56 -10.66 16.46 -25.24
CA VAL A 56 -9.24 16.25 -24.98
C VAL A 56 -8.90 14.77 -25.07
N SER A 57 -7.82 14.45 -25.80
CA SER A 57 -7.38 13.06 -26.00
C SER A 57 -6.68 12.43 -24.78
N GLU A 58 -6.03 13.24 -23.93
CA GLU A 58 -5.41 12.71 -22.71
C GLU A 58 -6.46 12.36 -21.65
N LYS A 59 -6.27 11.23 -20.97
CA LYS A 59 -7.22 10.73 -19.96
C LYS A 59 -7.24 11.56 -18.67
N LEU A 60 -6.08 12.05 -18.24
CA LEU A 60 -5.92 12.77 -16.98
C LEU A 60 -5.69 14.24 -17.24
N SER A 61 -6.30 15.10 -16.43
CA SER A 61 -5.96 16.51 -16.44
C SER A 61 -4.47 16.70 -16.09
N PRO A 62 -3.81 17.74 -16.63
CA PRO A 62 -2.41 18.01 -16.31
C PRO A 62 -2.17 18.23 -14.81
N ALA A 63 -3.16 18.80 -14.10
CA ALA A 63 -3.11 18.96 -12.65
C ALA A 63 -3.10 17.60 -11.91
N VAL A 64 -3.96 16.66 -12.32
CA VAL A 64 -3.96 15.29 -11.75
C VAL A 64 -2.67 14.56 -12.04
N LYS A 65 -2.17 14.63 -13.27
CA LYS A 65 -0.89 14.00 -13.67
C LYS A 65 0.28 14.53 -12.85
N TYR A 66 0.34 15.86 -12.67
CA TYR A 66 1.36 16.50 -11.84
C TYR A 66 1.24 16.11 -10.36
N ALA A 67 0.03 16.16 -9.81
CA ALA A 67 -0.21 15.84 -8.41
C ALA A 67 0.10 14.38 -8.10
N LEU A 68 -0.32 13.43 -8.93
CA LEU A 68 0.02 12.02 -8.77
C LEU A 68 1.53 11.81 -8.66
N LYS A 69 2.29 12.42 -9.57
CA LYS A 69 3.76 12.35 -9.54
C LYS A 69 4.34 12.90 -8.23
N ARG A 70 3.83 14.03 -7.74
CA ARG A 70 4.27 14.61 -6.46
C ARG A 70 3.86 13.78 -5.26
N LEU A 71 2.63 13.26 -5.26
CA LEU A 71 2.10 12.43 -4.20
C LEU A 71 2.94 11.16 -4.04
N VAL A 72 3.21 10.44 -5.13
CA VAL A 72 4.05 9.24 -5.13
C VAL A 72 5.47 9.55 -4.65
N ARG A 73 6.12 10.60 -5.18
CA ARG A 73 7.46 11.02 -4.72
C ARG A 73 7.51 11.37 -3.24
N GLY A 74 6.47 12.04 -2.73
CA GLY A 74 6.39 12.46 -1.34
C GLY A 74 6.34 11.30 -0.33
N LEU A 75 6.00 10.08 -0.77
CA LEU A 75 5.99 8.88 0.07
C LEU A 75 7.38 8.45 0.52
N ALA A 76 8.42 8.81 -0.25
CA ALA A 76 9.82 8.57 0.11
C ALA A 76 10.46 9.77 0.84
N SER A 77 9.67 10.61 1.50
CA SER A 77 10.21 11.70 2.32
C SER A 77 10.92 11.16 3.57
N PRO A 78 12.03 11.78 4.04
CA PRO A 78 12.61 11.49 5.36
C PRO A 78 11.64 11.78 6.52
N ARG A 79 10.73 12.74 6.33
CA ARG A 79 9.81 13.22 7.37
C ARG A 79 8.60 12.30 7.50
N GLN A 80 8.39 11.75 8.69
CA GLN A 80 7.24 10.87 8.97
C GLN A 80 5.89 11.56 8.75
N SER A 81 5.76 12.81 9.21
CA SER A 81 4.57 13.65 9.01
C SER A 81 4.22 13.79 7.53
N ALA A 82 5.23 14.08 6.69
CA ALA A 82 5.07 14.16 5.26
C ALA A 82 4.59 12.84 4.66
N ARG A 83 5.23 11.70 4.97
CA ARG A 83 4.80 10.39 4.45
C ARG A 83 3.33 10.11 4.73
N GLN A 84 2.84 10.45 5.93
CA GLN A 84 1.43 10.29 6.30
C GLN A 84 0.50 11.22 5.50
N GLY A 85 0.86 12.50 5.34
CA GLY A 85 0.06 13.45 4.56
C GLY A 85 -0.02 13.10 3.08
N PHE A 86 1.11 12.71 2.48
CA PHE A 86 1.17 12.25 1.09
C PHE A 86 0.41 10.94 0.88
N ALA A 87 0.55 9.95 1.76
CA ALA A 87 -0.12 8.66 1.64
C ALA A 87 -1.65 8.77 1.76
N SER A 88 -2.13 9.48 2.79
CA SER A 88 -3.57 9.70 3.00
C SER A 88 -4.21 10.45 1.83
N THR A 89 -3.55 11.50 1.35
CA THR A 89 -4.03 12.27 0.18
C THR A 89 -4.01 11.43 -1.10
N LEU A 90 -2.98 10.58 -1.29
CA LEU A 90 -2.95 9.65 -2.43
C LEU A 90 -4.13 8.66 -2.36
N THR A 91 -4.45 8.09 -1.20
CA THR A 91 -5.61 7.21 -1.03
C THR A 91 -6.90 7.90 -1.50
N GLU A 92 -7.15 9.13 -1.04
CA GLU A 92 -8.34 9.88 -1.42
C GLU A 92 -8.36 10.22 -2.91
N VAL A 93 -7.24 10.66 -3.49
CA VAL A 93 -7.15 10.93 -4.93
C VAL A 93 -7.46 9.68 -5.75
N LEU A 94 -6.90 8.53 -5.37
CA LEU A 94 -7.14 7.26 -6.06
C LEU A 94 -8.61 6.83 -5.94
N ASP A 95 -9.21 6.96 -4.76
CA ASP A 95 -10.60 6.52 -4.53
C ASP A 95 -11.62 7.41 -5.27
N ARG A 96 -11.37 8.73 -5.32
CA ARG A 96 -12.30 9.72 -5.87
C ARG A 96 -12.15 9.93 -7.38
N ILE A 97 -10.97 9.74 -7.95
CA ILE A 97 -10.70 9.99 -9.38
C ILE A 97 -10.50 8.65 -10.12
N ARG A 98 -11.62 8.07 -10.58
CA ARG A 98 -11.63 6.77 -11.28
C ARG A 98 -10.91 6.77 -12.63
N ALA A 99 -10.68 7.95 -13.21
CA ALA A 99 -9.86 8.09 -14.41
C ALA A 99 -8.41 7.63 -14.20
N ILE A 100 -7.91 7.56 -12.96
CA ILE A 100 -6.56 7.08 -12.65
C ILE A 100 -6.58 5.55 -12.64
N HIS A 101 -5.92 4.88 -13.58
CA HIS A 101 -5.78 3.42 -13.53
C HIS A 101 -4.65 3.01 -12.58
N LEU A 102 -4.85 1.89 -11.85
CA LEU A 102 -3.81 1.40 -10.95
C LEU A 102 -2.56 0.89 -11.69
N THR A 103 -2.69 0.48 -12.96
CA THR A 103 -1.54 0.17 -13.81
C THR A 103 -0.61 1.37 -13.97
N ASP A 104 -1.17 2.54 -14.25
CA ASP A 104 -0.41 3.79 -14.43
C ASP A 104 0.22 4.23 -13.11
N VAL A 105 -0.47 4.00 -11.99
CA VAL A 105 0.07 4.24 -10.64
C VAL A 105 1.26 3.32 -10.38
N PHE A 106 1.17 2.05 -10.74
CA PHE A 106 2.28 1.14 -10.55
C PHE A 106 3.48 1.49 -11.41
N GLU A 107 3.29 1.87 -12.68
CA GLU A 107 4.38 2.36 -13.54
C GLU A 107 5.04 3.61 -12.95
N LEU A 108 4.23 4.52 -12.38
CA LEU A 108 4.73 5.70 -11.69
C LEU A 108 5.51 5.34 -10.42
N MET A 109 5.07 4.32 -9.67
CA MET A 109 5.80 3.79 -8.52
C MET A 109 7.14 3.18 -8.94
N ASP A 110 7.15 2.33 -9.97
CA ASP A 110 8.38 1.73 -10.51
C ASP A 110 9.35 2.81 -11.00
N LEU A 111 8.85 3.94 -11.51
CA LEU A 111 9.70 5.04 -11.94
C LEU A 111 10.21 5.91 -10.78
N GLU A 112 9.38 6.19 -9.79
CA GLU A 112 9.65 7.23 -8.78
C GLU A 112 10.12 6.68 -7.44
N LEU A 113 9.87 5.40 -7.16
CA LEU A 113 10.21 4.71 -5.92
C LEU A 113 11.15 3.51 -6.15
N ASP A 114 11.84 3.49 -7.29
CA ASP A 114 12.83 2.45 -7.58
C ASP A 114 13.98 2.50 -6.57
N ILE A 115 14.26 1.36 -5.93
CA ILE A 115 15.23 1.25 -4.84
C ILE A 115 16.67 1.30 -5.36
N GLU A 116 16.90 0.90 -6.62
CA GLU A 116 18.25 0.72 -7.18
C GLU A 116 18.75 1.97 -7.91
N SER A 117 17.90 2.66 -8.67
CA SER A 117 18.29 3.78 -9.55
C SER A 117 18.18 5.16 -8.91
N LYS A 118 17.50 5.30 -7.76
CA LYS A 118 17.30 6.59 -7.10
C LYS A 118 18.45 6.91 -6.16
N THR A 119 18.81 8.19 -6.09
CA THR A 119 19.79 8.74 -5.14
C THR A 119 19.22 8.96 -3.74
N ILE A 120 17.94 8.65 -3.53
CA ILE A 120 17.24 8.71 -2.24
C ILE A 120 17.70 7.51 -1.40
N GLU A 121 17.70 7.62 -0.07
CA GLU A 121 18.10 6.48 0.76
C GLU A 121 17.17 5.27 0.55
N ALA A 122 17.76 4.07 0.44
CA ALA A 122 17.01 2.84 0.21
C ALA A 122 15.88 2.63 1.24
N ARG A 123 16.11 3.02 2.50
CA ARG A 123 15.10 2.96 3.57
C ARG A 123 13.87 3.80 3.24
N GLU A 124 14.06 5.01 2.74
CA GLU A 124 12.99 5.93 2.39
C GLU A 124 12.20 5.44 1.19
N LEU A 125 12.89 4.89 0.18
CA LEU A 125 12.26 4.29 -1.01
C LEU A 125 11.44 3.05 -0.65
N ILE A 126 11.94 2.21 0.26
CA ILE A 126 11.20 1.05 0.78
C ILE A 126 9.93 1.50 1.53
N PHE A 127 10.04 2.50 2.41
CA PHE A 127 8.86 3.07 3.05
C PHE A 127 7.89 3.65 2.02
N GLY A 128 8.40 4.38 1.03
CA GLY A 128 7.59 4.95 -0.04
C GLY A 128 6.77 3.89 -0.75
N ASN A 129 7.38 2.76 -1.11
CA ASN A 129 6.68 1.62 -1.71
C ASN A 129 5.60 1.05 -0.79
N ILE A 130 5.91 0.80 0.49
CA ILE A 130 4.93 0.27 1.45
C ILE A 130 3.76 1.24 1.62
N PHE A 131 4.02 2.54 1.77
CA PHE A 131 2.97 3.54 1.85
C PHE A 131 2.11 3.60 0.58
N ALA A 132 2.73 3.45 -0.60
CA ALA A 132 2.01 3.45 -1.88
C ALA A 132 1.07 2.25 -2.00
N TYR A 133 1.56 1.03 -1.74
CA TYR A 133 0.73 -0.17 -1.76
C TYR A 133 -0.34 -0.14 -0.67
N HIS A 134 0.00 0.36 0.53
CA HIS A 134 -0.98 0.57 1.59
C HIS A 134 -2.06 1.56 1.16
N ALA A 135 -1.69 2.68 0.52
CA ALA A 135 -2.65 3.65 0.01
C ALA A 135 -3.62 3.03 -0.99
N ILE A 136 -3.13 2.16 -1.88
CA ILE A 136 -3.95 1.39 -2.84
C ILE A 136 -4.89 0.42 -2.11
N ILE A 137 -4.38 -0.34 -1.13
CA ILE A 137 -5.17 -1.28 -0.33
C ILE A 137 -6.27 -0.57 0.46
N GLN A 138 -6.02 0.67 0.91
CA GLN A 138 -7.01 1.43 1.67
C GLN A 138 -8.17 1.95 0.83
N THR A 139 -8.00 2.10 -0.49
CA THR A 139 -9.11 2.42 -1.39
C THR A 139 -10.20 1.34 -1.41
N GLN A 140 -11.43 1.71 -1.73
CA GLN A 140 -12.49 0.73 -2.01
C GLN A 140 -12.33 0.11 -3.42
N ARG A 141 -11.46 0.70 -4.24
CA ARG A 141 -11.25 0.30 -5.64
C ARG A 141 -10.62 -1.07 -5.78
N ILE A 142 -9.65 -1.42 -4.93
CA ILE A 142 -8.92 -2.69 -5.03
C ILE A 142 -9.86 -3.91 -5.01
N THR A 143 -11.04 -3.79 -4.39
CA THR A 143 -12.07 -4.83 -4.33
C THR A 143 -12.73 -5.16 -5.68
N ARG A 144 -12.64 -4.23 -6.64
CA ARG A 144 -13.27 -4.31 -7.96
C ARG A 144 -12.26 -4.48 -9.10
N GLU A 145 -10.98 -4.51 -8.77
CA GLU A 145 -9.90 -4.60 -9.75
C GLU A 145 -9.66 -6.04 -10.20
N LYS A 146 -8.99 -6.20 -11.33
CA LYS A 146 -8.64 -7.52 -11.86
C LYS A 146 -7.73 -8.27 -10.89
N GLY A 147 -7.88 -9.59 -10.83
CA GLY A 147 -7.05 -10.43 -9.96
C GLY A 147 -5.54 -10.30 -10.20
N SER A 148 -5.10 -9.94 -11.42
CA SER A 148 -3.70 -9.64 -11.72
C SER A 148 -3.17 -8.39 -11.00
N ILE A 149 -4.01 -7.37 -10.81
CA ILE A 149 -3.66 -6.15 -10.06
C ILE A 149 -3.50 -6.50 -8.57
N VAL A 150 -4.45 -7.25 -8.02
CA VAL A 150 -4.40 -7.73 -6.63
C VAL A 150 -3.16 -8.62 -6.41
N ASN A 151 -2.88 -9.53 -7.35
CA ASN A 151 -1.69 -10.38 -7.30
C ASN A 151 -0.39 -9.57 -7.27
N ARG A 152 -0.27 -8.51 -8.08
CA ARG A 152 0.89 -7.62 -8.07
C ARG A 152 1.08 -6.98 -6.69
N VAL A 153 0.01 -6.47 -6.08
CA VAL A 153 0.08 -5.90 -4.71
C VAL A 153 0.59 -6.95 -3.71
N VAL A 154 0.06 -8.18 -3.75
CA VAL A 154 0.50 -9.26 -2.84
C VAL A 154 1.98 -9.58 -3.03
N ARG A 155 2.43 -9.75 -4.28
CA ARG A 155 3.83 -10.09 -4.59
C ARG A 155 4.80 -9.02 -4.11
N GLU A 156 4.49 -7.76 -4.37
CA GLU A 156 5.37 -6.65 -3.99
C GLU A 156 5.39 -6.44 -2.48
N MET A 157 4.25 -6.54 -1.79
CA MET A 157 4.22 -6.50 -0.33
C MET A 157 5.05 -7.63 0.31
N LYS A 158 4.99 -8.85 -0.24
CA LYS A 158 5.83 -9.97 0.17
C LYS A 158 7.32 -9.77 -0.13
N LYS A 159 7.65 -9.13 -1.25
CA LYS A 159 9.04 -8.78 -1.60
C LYS A 159 9.58 -7.77 -0.58
N LEU A 160 8.80 -6.74 -0.27
CA LEU A 160 9.16 -5.69 0.69
C LEU A 160 9.28 -6.24 2.12
N SER A 161 8.42 -7.19 2.51
CA SER A 161 8.45 -7.82 3.85
C SER A 161 9.74 -8.58 4.15
N LYS A 162 10.53 -8.92 3.12
CA LYS A 162 11.78 -9.69 3.22
C LYS A 162 13.02 -8.79 3.29
N GLN A 163 12.88 -7.48 3.08
CA GLN A 163 14.01 -6.55 3.03
C GLN A 163 14.64 -6.33 4.42
N LYS A 164 13.81 -6.09 5.44
CA LYS A 164 14.23 -5.89 6.85
C LYS A 164 13.17 -6.44 7.79
N SER A 165 13.58 -6.84 9.00
CA SER A 165 12.71 -7.45 10.00
C SER A 165 11.48 -6.60 10.36
N TYR A 166 11.67 -5.30 10.60
CA TYR A 166 10.60 -4.36 10.96
C TYR A 166 9.58 -4.09 9.83
N LEU A 167 9.94 -4.40 8.58
CA LEU A 167 9.04 -4.26 7.43
C LEU A 167 8.08 -5.42 7.30
N HIS A 168 8.42 -6.56 7.91
CA HIS A 168 7.57 -7.75 7.88
C HIS A 168 6.18 -7.44 8.42
N ASP A 169 6.12 -6.81 9.59
CA ASP A 169 4.86 -6.63 10.32
C ASP A 169 3.93 -5.65 9.60
N ILE A 170 4.44 -4.50 9.18
CA ILE A 170 3.65 -3.52 8.43
C ILE A 170 3.17 -4.10 7.09
N SER A 171 3.99 -4.92 6.43
CA SER A 171 3.59 -5.55 5.18
C SER A 171 2.49 -6.58 5.35
N TYR A 172 2.58 -7.41 6.40
CA TYR A 172 1.58 -8.44 6.66
C TYR A 172 0.26 -7.86 7.20
N LEU A 173 0.30 -6.77 7.96
CA LEU A 173 -0.92 -6.04 8.34
C LEU A 173 -1.66 -5.50 7.11
N ALA A 174 -0.93 -4.93 6.15
CA ALA A 174 -1.53 -4.50 4.88
C ALA A 174 -2.10 -5.69 4.06
N LEU A 175 -1.42 -6.84 4.06
CA LEU A 175 -1.94 -8.06 3.43
C LEU A 175 -3.22 -8.56 4.13
N ILE A 176 -3.30 -8.48 5.46
CA ILE A 176 -4.50 -8.81 6.23
C ILE A 176 -5.66 -7.89 5.81
N ASP A 177 -5.42 -6.59 5.72
CA ASP A 177 -6.42 -5.62 5.27
C ASP A 177 -6.90 -5.89 3.84
N LEU A 178 -5.97 -6.24 2.94
CA LEU A 178 -6.31 -6.65 1.57
C LEU A 178 -7.18 -7.91 1.58
N VAL A 179 -6.77 -8.96 2.31
CA VAL A 179 -7.50 -10.21 2.41
C VAL A 179 -8.87 -10.00 3.02
N LYS A 180 -9.09 -9.03 3.91
CA LYS A 180 -10.41 -8.67 4.45
C LYS A 180 -11.36 -8.04 3.42
N LYS A 181 -10.83 -7.43 2.36
CA LYS A 181 -11.61 -6.63 1.40
C LYS A 181 -11.94 -7.39 0.10
N ILE A 182 -11.09 -8.32 -0.35
CA ILE A 182 -11.25 -8.98 -1.66
C ILE A 182 -12.31 -10.10 -1.65
N PRO A 183 -12.92 -10.43 -2.81
CA PRO A 183 -13.84 -11.56 -2.92
C PRO A 183 -13.12 -12.92 -3.01
N GLU A 184 -13.84 -14.01 -2.70
CA GLU A 184 -13.29 -15.37 -2.63
C GLU A 184 -12.69 -15.88 -3.95
N ASN A 185 -13.31 -15.55 -5.08
CA ASN A 185 -12.81 -15.93 -6.40
C ASN A 185 -11.46 -15.28 -6.73
N VAL A 186 -11.25 -14.04 -6.31
CA VAL A 186 -9.97 -13.34 -6.47
C VAL A 186 -8.95 -13.92 -5.50
N PHE A 187 -9.34 -14.13 -4.24
CA PHE A 187 -8.45 -14.72 -3.25
C PHE A 187 -7.94 -16.10 -3.67
N SER A 188 -8.85 -17.03 -3.98
CA SER A 188 -8.52 -18.42 -4.29
C SER A 188 -7.63 -18.57 -5.53
N LYS A 189 -7.91 -17.77 -6.57
CA LYS A 189 -7.18 -17.86 -7.85
C LYS A 189 -5.87 -17.05 -7.86
N HIS A 190 -5.81 -15.92 -7.17
CA HIS A 190 -4.75 -14.93 -7.37
C HIS A 190 -3.96 -14.57 -6.11
N VAL A 191 -4.46 -14.85 -4.91
CA VAL A 191 -3.77 -14.50 -3.66
C VAL A 191 -3.26 -15.75 -2.96
N TRP A 192 -4.13 -16.73 -2.73
CA TRP A 192 -3.82 -17.95 -2.03
C TRP A 192 -2.59 -18.70 -2.58
N PRO A 193 -2.42 -18.89 -3.90
CA PRO A 193 -1.25 -19.59 -4.44
C PRO A 193 0.08 -18.95 -4.04
N ASP A 194 0.11 -17.61 -3.94
CA ASP A 194 1.31 -16.89 -3.58
C ASP A 194 1.53 -16.87 -2.06
N VAL A 195 0.48 -16.64 -1.24
CA VAL A 195 0.64 -16.52 0.22
C VAL A 195 0.76 -17.87 0.94
N LYS A 196 0.20 -18.95 0.39
CA LYS A 196 0.22 -20.30 1.01
C LYS A 196 1.63 -20.76 1.37
N SER A 197 2.62 -20.42 0.54
CA SER A 197 4.03 -20.80 0.75
C SER A 197 4.70 -20.16 1.98
N GLU A 198 4.08 -19.14 2.56
CA GLU A 198 4.61 -18.44 3.74
C GLU A 198 4.22 -19.14 5.06
N PHE A 199 3.21 -20.02 5.07
CA PHE A 199 2.79 -20.73 6.27
C PHE A 199 3.52 -22.06 6.41
N ARG A 200 4.62 -22.03 7.17
CA ARG A 200 5.59 -23.14 7.30
C ARG A 200 5.58 -23.81 8.69
N GLY A 201 4.47 -23.66 9.41
CA GLY A 201 4.31 -24.17 10.78
C GLY A 201 4.89 -23.25 11.84
N TRP A 202 4.79 -23.65 13.11
CA TRP A 202 5.05 -22.79 14.27
C TRP A 202 6.47 -22.19 14.28
N ASP A 203 7.52 -23.01 14.15
CA ASP A 203 8.91 -22.58 14.31
C ASP A 203 9.41 -21.62 13.20
N GLN A 204 8.73 -21.56 12.06
CA GLN A 204 9.13 -20.75 10.90
C GLN A 204 8.17 -19.60 10.60
N SER A 205 7.07 -19.51 11.35
CA SER A 205 6.09 -18.44 11.16
C SER A 205 6.39 -17.28 12.08
N LYS A 206 5.95 -16.09 11.67
CA LYS A 206 5.88 -14.91 12.55
C LYS A 206 4.43 -14.68 13.00
N PRO A 207 4.17 -13.97 14.11
CA PRO A 207 2.81 -13.71 14.59
C PRO A 207 1.86 -13.18 13.50
N ASN A 208 2.31 -12.21 12.69
CA ASN A 208 1.49 -11.64 11.63
C ASN A 208 1.27 -12.58 10.44
N ALA A 209 2.13 -13.57 10.21
CA ALA A 209 1.87 -14.63 9.23
C ALA A 209 0.78 -15.57 9.74
N VAL A 210 0.79 -15.95 11.02
CA VAL A 210 -0.27 -16.76 11.63
C VAL A 210 -1.60 -15.98 11.66
N ALA A 211 -1.56 -14.69 11.98
CA ALA A 211 -2.75 -13.82 11.92
C ALA A 211 -3.31 -13.74 10.49
N LEU A 212 -2.45 -13.59 9.48
CA LEU A 212 -2.87 -13.63 8.08
C LEU A 212 -3.55 -14.96 7.73
N LEU A 213 -2.98 -16.10 8.12
CA LEU A 213 -3.58 -17.41 7.87
C LEU A 213 -4.95 -17.55 8.54
N SER A 214 -5.07 -17.09 9.79
CA SER A 214 -6.33 -17.09 10.52
C SER A 214 -7.41 -16.32 9.76
N VAL A 215 -7.11 -15.09 9.32
CA VAL A 215 -8.04 -14.27 8.51
C VAL A 215 -8.36 -14.94 7.17
N CYS A 216 -7.37 -15.58 6.52
CA CYS A 216 -7.61 -16.31 5.27
C CYS A 216 -8.63 -17.46 5.48
N ARG A 217 -8.48 -18.23 6.57
CA ARG A 217 -9.38 -19.35 6.89
C ARG A 217 -10.77 -18.88 7.32
N GLU A 218 -10.83 -17.85 8.16
CA GLU A 218 -12.11 -17.28 8.62
C GLU A 218 -12.95 -16.81 7.43
N ARG A 219 -12.33 -16.12 6.46
CA ARG A 219 -13.04 -15.60 5.29
C ARG A 219 -13.29 -16.63 4.20
N PHE A 220 -12.35 -17.55 3.99
CA PHE A 220 -12.34 -18.46 2.85
C PHE A 220 -12.10 -19.92 3.25
N PRO A 221 -12.95 -20.50 4.12
CA PRO A 221 -12.75 -21.85 4.67
C PRO A 221 -12.77 -22.96 3.59
N LYS A 222 -13.41 -22.70 2.43
CA LYS A 222 -13.41 -23.63 1.29
C LYS A 222 -12.05 -23.66 0.57
N THR A 223 -11.36 -22.53 0.53
CA THR A 223 -10.05 -22.40 -0.11
C THR A 223 -8.92 -22.81 0.85
N VAL A 224 -9.04 -22.40 2.11
CA VAL A 224 -8.08 -22.72 3.18
C VAL A 224 -8.66 -23.86 4.01
N ALA A 225 -8.45 -25.08 3.52
CA ALA A 225 -8.97 -26.29 4.14
C ALA A 225 -8.46 -26.46 5.58
N ALA A 226 -9.33 -26.96 6.47
CA ALA A 226 -8.98 -27.26 7.86
C ALA A 226 -7.80 -28.23 7.97
N GLN A 227 -7.74 -29.23 7.08
CA GLN A 227 -6.66 -30.21 6.99
C GLN A 227 -5.31 -29.55 6.70
N TYR A 228 -5.27 -28.52 5.85
CA TYR A 228 -4.03 -27.79 5.59
C TYR A 228 -3.52 -27.08 6.84
N VAL A 229 -4.42 -26.55 7.68
CA VAL A 229 -4.03 -25.92 8.95
C VAL A 229 -3.57 -26.97 9.96
N GLU A 230 -4.27 -28.10 10.04
CA GLU A 230 -3.90 -29.23 10.90
C GLU A 230 -2.51 -29.78 10.54
N GLU A 231 -2.23 -30.00 9.25
CA GLU A 231 -0.92 -30.44 8.76
C GLU A 231 0.23 -29.49 9.11
N LYS A 232 -0.04 -28.18 9.21
CA LYS A 232 0.99 -27.16 9.45
C LYS A 232 1.11 -26.75 10.91
N PHE A 233 0.02 -26.76 11.65
CA PHE A 233 -0.09 -26.17 12.98
C PHE A 233 -0.63 -27.15 14.03
N GLY A 234 -0.84 -28.42 13.68
CA GLY A 234 -1.20 -29.49 14.61
C GLY A 234 -2.69 -29.59 14.95
N HIS A 235 -3.51 -28.61 14.56
CA HIS A 235 -4.94 -28.63 14.80
C HIS A 235 -5.71 -27.85 13.71
N GLN A 236 -6.97 -28.23 13.45
CA GLN A 236 -7.83 -27.60 12.42
C GLN A 236 -8.21 -26.15 12.72
N ASP A 237 -8.16 -25.78 14.00
CA ASP A 237 -8.30 -24.43 14.51
C ASP A 237 -6.98 -23.98 15.13
N ILE A 238 -6.42 -22.90 14.61
CA ILE A 238 -5.15 -22.31 15.06
C ILE A 238 -5.23 -21.94 16.54
N PHE A 239 -6.38 -21.42 16.99
CA PHE A 239 -6.58 -20.97 18.37
C PHE A 239 -7.15 -22.05 19.29
N HIS A 240 -7.02 -23.33 18.92
CA HIS A 240 -7.34 -24.41 19.83
C HIS A 240 -6.38 -24.44 21.03
N LYS A 241 -6.88 -24.87 22.19
CA LYS A 241 -6.13 -24.92 23.45
C LYS A 241 -4.81 -25.69 23.36
N GLU A 242 -4.74 -26.71 22.49
CA GLU A 242 -3.53 -27.52 22.28
C GLU A 242 -2.39 -26.72 21.64
N ASN A 243 -2.72 -25.66 20.91
CA ASN A 243 -1.74 -24.78 20.27
C ASN A 243 -1.29 -23.62 21.18
N PHE A 244 -1.87 -23.46 22.38
CA PHE A 244 -1.58 -22.29 23.23
C PHE A 244 -0.12 -22.17 23.62
N LYS A 245 0.58 -23.31 23.83
CA LYS A 245 2.02 -23.30 24.10
C LYS A 245 2.83 -22.76 22.92
N GLU A 246 2.49 -23.17 21.70
CA GLU A 246 3.16 -22.73 20.48
C GLU A 246 2.86 -21.26 20.17
N ILE A 247 1.62 -20.82 20.37
CA ILE A 247 1.23 -19.41 20.25
C ILE A 247 2.01 -18.56 21.26
N GLN A 248 2.09 -18.98 22.52
CA GLN A 248 2.84 -18.27 23.54
C GLN A 248 4.32 -18.16 23.14
N LYS A 249 4.94 -19.27 22.73
CA LYS A 249 6.33 -19.30 22.24
C LYS A 249 6.54 -18.33 21.08
N LEU A 250 5.66 -18.36 20.07
CA LEU A 250 5.71 -17.50 18.90
C LEU A 250 5.72 -16.00 19.26
N PHE A 251 4.89 -15.57 20.22
CA PHE A 251 4.84 -14.18 20.66
C PHE A 251 6.05 -13.78 21.51
N VAL A 252 6.54 -14.70 22.36
CA VAL A 252 7.75 -14.46 23.16
C VAL A 252 8.97 -14.31 22.26
N ASP A 253 9.15 -15.22 21.29
CA ASP A 253 10.28 -15.19 20.34
C ASP A 253 10.25 -13.90 19.50
N ALA A 254 9.07 -13.48 19.04
CA ALA A 254 8.91 -12.23 18.32
C ALA A 254 9.26 -11.00 19.17
N ALA A 255 8.85 -10.98 20.45
CA ALA A 255 9.17 -9.88 21.36
C ALA A 255 10.68 -9.78 21.63
N VAL A 256 11.34 -10.92 21.89
CA VAL A 256 12.80 -10.99 22.10
C VAL A 256 13.55 -10.54 20.84
N HIS A 257 13.15 -11.04 19.66
CA HIS A 257 13.76 -10.64 18.39
C HIS A 257 13.62 -9.13 18.14
N ASN A 258 12.45 -8.55 18.42
CA ASN A 258 12.21 -7.11 18.22
C ASN A 258 13.05 -6.25 19.16
N LEU A 259 13.17 -6.62 20.44
CA LEU A 259 14.03 -5.92 21.40
C LEU A 259 15.50 -5.91 20.96
N ASN A 260 15.98 -7.02 20.42
CA ASN A 260 17.35 -7.14 19.92
C ASN A 260 17.58 -6.40 18.59
N CYS A 261 16.53 -6.19 17.79
CA CYS A 261 16.60 -5.47 16.51
C CYS A 261 16.36 -3.96 16.62
N SER A 262 15.75 -3.48 17.71
CA SER A 262 15.50 -2.04 17.96
C SER A 262 16.75 -1.25 18.42
N CYS A 263 17.91 -1.90 18.52
CA CYS A 263 19.18 -1.28 18.93
C CYS A 263 20.07 -0.79 17.77
N LEU A 264 19.52 -0.54 16.57
CA LEU A 264 20.25 -0.02 15.41
C LEU A 264 19.49 1.13 14.71
#